data_AF-A0A533YRB2-F1
#
_entry.id   AF-A0A533YRB2-F1
#
_cell.length_a   1.000
_cell.length_b   1.000
_cell.length_c   1.000
_cell.angle_alpha   90.00
_cell.angle_beta   90.00
_cell.angle_gamma   90.00
#
_symmetry.space_group_name_H-M   'P 1'
#
loop_
_entity.id
_entity.type
_entity.pdbx_description
1 polymer ?
#
loop_
_entity_poly.entity_id
_entity_poly.type
_entity_poly.pdbx_seq_one_letter_code
_entity_poly.pdbx_strand_id
1 'polypeptide(L)'
;MPVFGKNSTHWFALVLIALGILLLLQRLGAISFGFHQVLWPLVMLFGLVRVAEGFSLSKRGRIFSGTLLFMYGLFFLLRFSDYIDIRLRMFLPASLLIFGIALLMLFLDDAREWELLIPALLLCGTGSAFVLTELGYLDQFEVWDAVHRYWPLGLILVGLAIILRRRTQVQKTEQTQQV
;
A
#
# COMPACT_ATOMS: atom_id res chain seq x y z
N MET A 1 20.84 0.56 31.42
CA MET A 1 19.64 1.21 32.00
C MET A 1 18.52 1.17 30.96
N PRO A 2 17.47 0.34 31.14
CA PRO A 2 16.39 0.24 30.16
C PRO A 2 15.08 0.85 30.70
N VAL A 3 14.53 1.87 30.04
CA VAL A 3 13.11 2.23 30.16
C VAL A 3 12.61 2.79 28.83
N PHE A 4 12.08 1.93 27.96
CA PHE A 4 11.09 2.30 26.95
C PHE A 4 9.80 1.55 27.28
N GLY A 5 9.08 2.07 28.27
CA GLY A 5 7.85 1.50 28.79
C GLY A 5 6.60 2.24 28.29
N LYS A 6 5.89 1.62 27.34
CA LYS A 6 4.41 1.53 27.26
C LYS A 6 3.61 2.85 27.41
N ASN A 7 3.55 3.64 26.33
CA ASN A 7 2.62 4.78 26.17
C ASN A 7 1.36 4.44 25.33
N SER A 8 1.09 3.16 25.04
CA SER A 8 0.03 2.73 24.12
C SER A 8 -1.40 3.06 24.60
N THR A 9 -1.63 3.23 25.90
CA THR A 9 -2.98 3.42 26.45
C THR A 9 -3.52 4.84 26.32
N HIS A 10 -2.66 5.86 26.41
CA HIS A 10 -3.09 7.26 26.31
C HIS A 10 -3.50 7.64 24.89
N TRP A 11 -2.82 7.08 23.89
CA TRP A 11 -3.17 7.28 22.49
C TRP A 11 -4.55 6.71 22.16
N PHE A 12 -4.87 5.51 22.66
CA PHE A 12 -6.18 4.90 22.46
C PHE A 12 -7.31 5.71 23.08
N ALA A 13 -7.08 6.26 24.29
CA ALA A 13 -8.03 7.16 24.94
C ALA A 13 -8.28 8.44 24.13
N LEU A 14 -7.23 9.03 23.55
CA LEU A 14 -7.33 10.25 22.75
C LEU A 14 -8.11 10.01 21.44
N VAL A 15 -7.87 8.86 20.79
CA VAL A 15 -8.67 8.41 19.63
C VAL A 15 -10.13 8.20 20.03
N LEU A 16 -10.40 7.58 21.18
CA LEU A 16 -11.76 7.32 21.65
C LEU A 16 -12.52 8.61 21.99
N ILE A 17 -11.84 9.59 22.58
CA ILE A 17 -12.38 10.93 22.86
C ILE A 17 -12.70 11.65 21.55
N ALA A 18 -11.77 11.65 20.59
CA ALA A 18 -12.00 12.26 19.28
C ALA A 18 -13.19 11.60 18.56
N LEU A 19 -13.27 10.26 18.62
CA LEU A 19 -14.37 9.49 18.04
C LEU A 19 -15.72 9.82 18.72
N GLY A 20 -15.72 9.95 20.05
CA GLY A 20 -16.90 10.32 20.83
C GLY A 20 -17.39 11.73 20.53
N ILE A 21 -16.47 12.69 20.39
CA ILE A 21 -16.80 14.08 20.00
C ILE A 21 -17.41 14.10 18.59
N LEU A 22 -16.82 13.34 17.65
CA LEU A 22 -17.33 13.24 16.28
C LEU A 22 -18.75 12.66 16.23
N LEU A 23 -19.03 11.60 17.01
CA LEU A 23 -20.36 11.00 17.14
C LEU A 23 -21.37 11.96 17.78
N LEU A 24 -20.95 12.77 18.76
CA LEU A 24 -21.79 13.79 19.40
C LEU A 24 -22.19 14.88 18.39
N LEU A 25 -21.24 15.36 17.60
CA LEU A 25 -21.49 16.33 16.52
C LEU A 25 -22.47 15.80 15.47
N GLN A 26 -22.38 14.50 15.14
CA GLN A 26 -23.34 13.85 14.24
C GLN A 26 -24.76 13.85 14.83
N ARG A 27 -24.91 13.52 16.12
CA ARG A 27 -26.23 13.49 16.79
C ARG A 27 -26.85 14.88 16.94
N LEU A 28 -26.01 15.92 17.06
CA LEU A 28 -26.44 17.32 17.09
C LEU A 28 -26.97 17.83 15.73
N GLY A 29 -26.93 17.02 14.67
CA GLY A 29 -27.40 17.41 13.34
C GLY A 29 -26.54 18.51 12.69
N ALA A 30 -25.39 18.84 13.30
CA ALA A 30 -24.45 19.83 12.76
C ALA A 30 -23.80 19.32 11.46
N ILE A 31 -23.69 17.99 11.30
CA ILE A 31 -23.15 17.38 10.09
C ILE A 31 -23.87 16.05 9.76
N SER A 32 -24.48 15.98 8.58
CA SER A 32 -25.14 14.77 8.07
C SER A 32 -24.12 13.83 7.42
N PHE A 33 -23.19 13.26 8.20
CA PHE A 33 -22.29 12.24 7.69
C PHE A 33 -22.95 10.87 7.68
N GLY A 34 -22.84 10.15 6.57
CA GLY A 34 -23.22 8.73 6.50
C GLY A 34 -22.23 7.87 7.29
N PHE A 35 -22.69 6.79 7.92
CA PHE A 35 -21.84 5.84 8.66
C PHE A 35 -20.59 5.40 7.88
N HIS A 36 -20.73 5.20 6.56
CA HIS A 36 -19.65 4.88 5.64
C HIS A 36 -18.54 5.94 5.59
N GLN A 37 -18.89 7.23 5.65
CA GLN A 37 -17.92 8.33 5.59
C GLN A 37 -17.03 8.41 6.83
N VAL A 38 -17.48 7.88 7.96
CA VAL A 38 -16.67 7.82 9.21
C VAL A 38 -15.92 6.49 9.31
N LEU A 39 -16.54 5.39 8.90
CA LEU A 39 -15.97 4.05 9.00
C LEU A 39 -14.73 3.88 8.11
N TRP A 40 -14.79 4.26 6.83
CA TRP A 40 -13.68 4.06 5.90
C TRP A 40 -12.40 4.82 6.27
N PRO A 41 -12.43 6.11 6.67
CA PRO A 41 -11.22 6.78 7.14
C PRO A 41 -10.68 6.18 8.44
N LEU A 42 -11.53 5.65 9.31
CA LEU A 42 -11.10 4.95 10.52
C LEU A 42 -10.36 3.65 10.16
N VAL A 43 -10.89 2.86 9.22
CA VAL A 43 -10.23 1.66 8.67
C VAL A 43 -8.89 2.02 8.02
N MET A 44 -8.85 3.09 7.23
CA MET A 44 -7.62 3.61 6.60
C MET A 44 -6.58 3.97 7.67
N LEU A 45 -6.94 4.78 8.67
CA LEU A 45 -6.04 5.17 9.76
C LEU A 45 -5.53 3.95 10.54
N PHE A 46 -6.40 2.99 10.83
CA PHE A 46 -6.01 1.75 11.50
C PHE A 46 -5.04 0.92 10.66
N GLY A 47 -5.26 0.84 9.35
CA GLY A 47 -4.32 0.23 8.39
C GLY A 47 -2.96 0.93 8.41
N LEU A 48 -2.94 2.26 8.39
CA LEU A 48 -1.71 3.05 8.41
C LEU A 48 -0.88 2.80 9.70
N VAL A 49 -1.54 2.77 10.86
CA VAL A 49 -0.87 2.44 12.14
C VAL A 49 -0.31 1.02 12.09
N ARG A 50 -1.06 0.05 11.56
CA ARG A 50 -0.60 -1.34 11.39
C ARG A 50 0.64 -1.44 10.50
N VAL A 51 0.71 -0.65 9.42
CA VAL A 51 1.90 -0.58 8.55
C VAL A 51 3.09 -0.04 9.32
N ALA A 52 2.93 1.10 10.02
CA ALA A 52 4.00 1.73 10.79
C ALA A 52 4.55 0.80 11.89
N GLU A 53 3.66 0.12 12.63
CA GLU A 53 4.06 -0.90 13.60
C GLU A 53 4.73 -2.11 12.94
N GLY A 54 4.26 -2.50 11.76
CA GLY A 54 4.82 -3.59 10.97
C GLY A 54 6.30 -3.38 10.66
N PHE A 55 6.65 -2.18 10.19
CA PHE A 55 8.03 -1.77 9.94
C PHE A 55 8.86 -1.70 11.24
N SER A 56 8.30 -1.15 12.31
CA SER A 56 9.02 -1.05 13.59
C SER A 56 9.34 -2.41 14.23
N LEU A 57 8.55 -3.43 13.94
CA LEU A 57 8.70 -4.77 14.52
C LEU A 57 9.25 -5.80 13.52
N SER A 58 9.57 -5.37 12.29
CA SER A 58 9.99 -6.22 11.15
C SER A 58 9.09 -7.45 10.97
N LYS A 59 7.78 -7.29 11.22
CA LYS A 59 6.79 -8.37 11.10
C LYS A 59 6.11 -8.29 9.75
N ARG A 60 6.65 -9.01 8.78
CA ARG A 60 6.15 -9.12 7.40
C ARG A 60 4.63 -9.25 7.26
N GLY A 61 4.01 -10.17 7.99
CA GLY A 61 2.56 -10.39 7.92
C GLY A 61 1.75 -9.15 8.33
N ARG A 62 2.28 -8.31 9.24
CA ARG A 62 1.62 -7.06 9.64
C ARG A 62 1.77 -5.96 8.62
N ILE A 63 2.91 -5.88 7.93
CA ILE A 63 3.14 -4.89 6.85
C ILE A 63 2.20 -5.19 5.69
N PHE A 64 2.15 -6.46 5.26
CA PHE A 64 1.27 -6.88 4.18
C PHE A 64 -0.21 -6.63 4.51
N SER A 65 -0.69 -7.16 5.65
CA SER A 65 -2.10 -6.98 6.05
C SER A 65 -2.45 -5.53 6.37
N GLY A 66 -1.52 -4.76 6.95
CA GLY A 66 -1.68 -3.33 7.19
C GLY A 66 -1.80 -2.55 5.88
N THR A 67 -0.96 -2.86 4.90
CA THR A 67 -0.96 -2.17 3.60
C THR A 67 -2.24 -2.48 2.84
N LEU A 68 -2.68 -3.74 2.83
CA LEU A 68 -3.99 -4.12 2.28
C LEU A 68 -5.11 -3.32 2.95
N LEU A 69 -5.15 -3.29 4.29
CA LEU A 69 -6.21 -2.62 5.02
C LEU A 69 -6.22 -1.10 4.77
N PHE A 70 -5.04 -0.48 4.76
CA PHE A 70 -4.85 0.93 4.44
C PHE A 70 -5.37 1.26 3.03
N MET A 71 -4.93 0.48 2.04
CA MET A 71 -5.29 0.67 0.65
C MET A 71 -6.77 0.38 0.36
N TYR A 72 -7.36 -0.65 0.95
CA TYR A 72 -8.81 -0.89 0.83
C TYR A 72 -9.61 0.21 1.52
N GLY A 73 -9.18 0.66 2.70
CA GLY A 73 -9.79 1.81 3.39
C GLY A 73 -9.78 3.06 2.51
N LEU A 74 -8.63 3.37 1.89
CA LEU A 74 -8.50 4.47 0.95
C LEU A 74 -9.38 4.29 -0.31
N PHE A 75 -9.40 3.10 -0.89
CA PHE A 75 -10.22 2.80 -2.08
C PHE A 75 -11.71 3.00 -1.81
N PHE A 76 -12.21 2.45 -0.71
CA PHE A 76 -13.61 2.63 -0.34
C PHE A 76 -13.93 4.07 0.07
N LEU A 77 -13.00 4.76 0.73
CA LEU A 77 -13.15 6.18 1.05
C LEU A 77 -13.35 6.99 -0.24
N LEU A 78 -12.49 6.78 -1.25
CA LEU A 78 -12.59 7.44 -2.55
C LEU A 78 -13.90 7.10 -3.26
N ARG A 79 -14.32 5.83 -3.23
CA ARG A 79 -15.57 5.37 -3.84
C ARG A 79 -16.80 6.05 -3.25
N PHE A 80 -16.82 6.29 -1.95
CA PHE A 80 -17.94 6.92 -1.26
C PHE A 80 -17.85 8.45 -1.23
N SER A 81 -16.79 9.04 -1.79
CA SER A 81 -16.55 10.47 -1.69
C SER A 81 -17.38 11.31 -2.68
N ASP A 82 -18.23 10.72 -3.53
CA ASP A 82 -18.95 11.36 -4.66
C ASP A 82 -18.06 12.13 -5.66
N TYR A 83 -16.76 12.27 -5.38
CA TYR A 83 -15.77 12.97 -6.21
C TYR A 83 -15.36 12.17 -7.44
N ILE A 84 -15.40 10.84 -7.36
CA ILE A 84 -15.00 9.94 -8.45
C ILE A 84 -16.09 8.89 -8.62
N ASP A 85 -16.68 8.83 -9.80
CA ASP A 85 -17.66 7.80 -10.17
C ASP A 85 -16.92 6.48 -10.45
N ILE A 86 -16.57 5.77 -9.37
CA ILE A 86 -15.85 4.51 -9.45
C ILE A 86 -16.83 3.40 -9.85
N ARG A 87 -16.84 3.07 -11.15
CA ARG A 87 -17.59 1.91 -11.67
C ARG A 87 -17.15 0.62 -10.98
N LEU A 88 -18.11 -0.30 -10.77
CA LEU A 88 -17.85 -1.65 -10.22
C LEU A 88 -16.76 -2.42 -10.98
N ARG A 89 -16.58 -2.12 -12.27
CA ARG A 89 -15.56 -2.72 -13.13
C ARG A 89 -14.13 -2.36 -12.69
N MET A 90 -13.92 -1.23 -11.99
CA MET A 90 -12.61 -0.84 -11.42
C MET A 90 -12.22 -1.64 -10.18
N PHE A 91 -13.14 -2.40 -9.56
CA PHE A 91 -12.82 -3.16 -8.34
C PHE A 91 -11.71 -4.18 -8.58
N LEU A 92 -11.76 -4.89 -9.71
CA LEU A 92 -10.77 -5.91 -10.06
C LEU A 92 -9.39 -5.27 -10.34
N PRO A 93 -9.26 -4.27 -11.23
CA PRO A 93 -8.01 -3.51 -11.41
C PRO A 93 -7.46 -2.91 -10.12
N ALA A 94 -8.33 -2.33 -9.28
CA ALA A 94 -7.93 -1.75 -8.01
C ALA A 94 -7.39 -2.82 -7.06
N SER A 95 -8.08 -3.96 -6.91
CA SER A 95 -7.56 -5.05 -6.07
C SER A 95 -6.18 -5.54 -6.53
N LEU A 96 -5.97 -5.71 -7.85
CA LEU A 96 -4.65 -6.05 -8.42
C LEU A 96 -3.58 -5.03 -8.04
N LEU A 97 -3.89 -3.73 -8.19
CA LEU A 97 -3.00 -2.64 -7.80
C LEU A 97 -2.68 -2.68 -6.30
N ILE A 98 -3.71 -2.85 -5.46
CA ILE A 98 -3.58 -2.93 -4.00
C ILE A 98 -2.68 -4.09 -3.59
N PHE A 99 -2.86 -5.27 -4.19
CA PHE A 99 -1.98 -6.42 -3.96
C PHE A 99 -0.55 -6.16 -4.45
N GLY A 100 -0.38 -5.51 -5.60
CA GLY A 100 0.93 -5.10 -6.13
C GLY A 100 1.66 -4.16 -5.17
N ILE A 101 0.97 -3.15 -4.65
CA ILE A 101 1.51 -2.19 -3.67
C ILE A 101 1.84 -2.91 -2.36
N ALA A 102 0.99 -3.82 -1.89
CA ALA A 102 1.24 -4.57 -0.67
C ALA A 102 2.50 -5.47 -0.78
N LEU A 103 2.71 -6.10 -1.93
CA LEU A 103 3.93 -6.86 -2.21
C LEU A 103 5.16 -5.94 -2.35
N LEU A 104 5.00 -4.78 -3.00
CA LEU A 104 6.05 -3.78 -3.11
C LEU A 104 6.49 -3.28 -1.72
N MET A 105 5.53 -3.05 -0.82
CA MET A 105 5.80 -2.61 0.54
C MET A 105 6.52 -3.68 1.36
N LEU A 106 6.20 -4.96 1.11
CA LEU A 106 6.90 -6.09 1.71
C LEU A 106 8.34 -6.20 1.19
N PHE A 107 8.57 -5.93 -0.09
CA PHE A 107 9.92 -5.81 -0.65
C PHE A 107 10.71 -4.62 -0.08
N LEU A 108 10.05 -3.49 0.21
CA LEU A 108 10.72 -2.33 0.82
C LEU A 108 11.17 -2.59 2.27
N ASP A 109 10.44 -3.42 3.02
CA ASP A 109 10.84 -3.84 4.38
C ASP A 109 12.08 -4.74 4.36
N ASP A 110 12.11 -5.70 3.43
CA ASP A 110 13.24 -6.62 3.26
C ASP A 110 13.65 -6.71 1.80
N ALA A 111 14.48 -5.76 1.37
CA ALA A 111 15.02 -5.67 0.02
C ALA A 111 15.90 -6.88 -0.35
N ARG A 112 16.07 -7.86 0.54
CA ARG A 112 16.73 -9.13 0.23
C ARG A 112 15.85 -10.06 -0.60
N GLU A 113 14.54 -9.85 -0.62
CA GLU A 113 13.58 -10.70 -1.33
C GLU A 113 13.17 -10.16 -2.70
N TRP A 114 14.16 -10.04 -3.58
CA TRP A 114 13.97 -9.60 -4.97
C TRP A 114 12.98 -10.46 -5.76
N GLU A 115 12.69 -11.68 -5.31
CA GLU A 115 11.69 -12.58 -5.89
C GLU A 115 10.27 -11.98 -5.83
N LEU A 116 9.97 -11.13 -4.83
CA LEU A 116 8.68 -10.45 -4.72
C LEU A 116 8.57 -9.21 -5.61
N LEU A 117 9.69 -8.68 -6.10
CA LEU A 117 9.69 -7.47 -6.92
C LEU A 117 9.01 -7.73 -8.28
N ILE A 118 9.28 -8.88 -8.89
CA ILE A 118 8.72 -9.26 -10.19
C ILE A 118 7.19 -9.31 -10.15
N PRO A 119 6.55 -10.09 -9.24
CA PRO A 119 5.10 -10.10 -9.14
C PRO A 119 4.55 -8.73 -8.68
N ALA A 120 5.20 -8.03 -7.74
CA ALA A 120 4.76 -6.70 -7.32
C ALA A 120 4.68 -5.72 -8.51
N LEU A 121 5.72 -5.70 -9.35
CA LEU A 121 5.81 -4.81 -10.50
C LEU A 121 4.80 -5.19 -11.58
N LEU A 122 4.60 -6.49 -11.83
CA LEU A 122 3.57 -6.96 -12.76
C LEU A 122 2.17 -6.57 -12.28
N LEU A 123 1.85 -6.78 -11.00
CA LEU A 123 0.55 -6.44 -10.44
C LEU A 123 0.30 -4.93 -10.41
N CYS A 124 1.29 -4.13 -9.99
CA CYS A 124 1.20 -2.68 -10.01
C CYS A 124 1.07 -2.13 -11.44
N GLY A 125 1.88 -2.64 -12.37
CA GLY A 125 1.87 -2.20 -13.76
C GLY A 125 0.55 -2.51 -14.45
N THR A 126 0.09 -3.76 -14.35
CA THR A 126 -1.20 -4.18 -14.92
C THR A 126 -2.36 -3.46 -14.25
N GLY A 127 -2.42 -3.43 -12.91
CA GLY A 127 -3.46 -2.71 -12.16
C GLY A 127 -3.55 -1.24 -12.54
N SER A 128 -2.40 -0.55 -12.65
CA SER A 128 -2.36 0.86 -13.05
C SER A 128 -2.87 1.05 -14.47
N ALA A 129 -2.40 0.25 -15.43
CA ALA A 129 -2.82 0.33 -16.82
C ALA A 129 -4.34 0.17 -16.96
N PHE A 130 -4.92 -0.82 -16.28
CA PHE A 130 -6.37 -1.04 -16.29
C PHE A 130 -7.14 0.11 -15.64
N VAL A 131 -6.69 0.63 -14.49
CA VAL A 131 -7.34 1.78 -13.83
C VAL A 131 -7.32 3.01 -14.74
N LEU A 132 -6.21 3.29 -15.40
CA LEU A 132 -6.07 4.43 -16.32
C LEU A 132 -6.98 4.28 -17.56
N THR A 133 -7.13 3.05 -18.07
CA THR A 133 -8.05 2.75 -19.17
C THR A 133 -9.51 3.01 -18.75
N GLU A 134 -9.89 2.54 -17.56
CA GLU A 134 -11.26 2.71 -17.04
C GLU A 134 -11.59 4.17 -16.69
N LEU A 135 -10.57 4.98 -16.35
CA LEU A 135 -10.71 6.43 -16.14
C LEU A 135 -10.88 7.20 -17.47
N GLY A 136 -10.78 6.54 -18.62
CA GLY A 136 -10.87 7.18 -19.94
C GLY A 136 -9.66 8.06 -20.27
N TYR A 137 -8.57 7.94 -19.51
CA TYR A 137 -7.34 8.70 -19.72
C TYR A 137 -6.45 8.07 -20.80
N LEU A 138 -6.61 6.77 -21.06
CA LEU A 138 -5.98 6.06 -22.16
C LEU A 138 -7.01 5.27 -22.93
N ASP A 139 -6.99 5.44 -24.25
CA ASP A 139 -7.70 4.55 -25.15
C ASP A 139 -6.98 3.19 -25.21
N GLN A 140 -7.68 2.09 -25.47
CA GLN A 140 -7.07 0.74 -25.45
C GLN A 140 -5.84 0.62 -26.39
N PHE A 141 -5.85 1.37 -27.49
CA PHE A 141 -4.73 1.48 -28.42
C PHE A 141 -3.52 2.20 -27.83
N GLU A 142 -3.73 3.26 -27.05
CA GLU A 142 -2.66 3.98 -26.38
C GLU A 142 -2.05 3.16 -25.24
N VAL A 143 -2.85 2.32 -24.57
CA VAL A 143 -2.32 1.37 -23.57
C VAL A 143 -1.38 0.37 -24.23
N TRP A 144 -1.77 -0.18 -25.38
CA TRP A 144 -0.93 -1.11 -26.12
C TRP A 144 0.38 -0.45 -26.59
N ASP A 145 0.30 0.78 -27.09
CA ASP A 145 1.47 1.55 -27.52
C ASP A 145 2.37 1.92 -26.32
N ALA A 146 1.77 2.31 -25.19
CA ALA A 146 2.49 2.57 -23.94
C ALA A 146 3.19 1.31 -23.42
N VAL A 147 2.51 0.17 -23.38
CA VAL A 147 3.13 -1.11 -23.01
C VAL A 147 4.30 -1.42 -23.94
N HIS A 148 4.12 -1.26 -25.25
CA HIS A 148 5.18 -1.53 -26.21
C HIS A 148 6.35 -0.54 -26.12
N ARG A 149 6.11 0.68 -25.64
CA ARG A 149 7.13 1.72 -25.45
C ARG A 149 7.87 1.61 -24.12
N TYR A 150 7.18 1.18 -23.05
CA TYR A 150 7.73 1.12 -21.68
C TYR A 150 8.20 -0.26 -21.26
N TRP A 151 7.91 -1.33 -22.01
CA TRP A 151 8.50 -2.66 -21.80
C TRP A 151 10.05 -2.65 -21.65
N PRO A 152 10.82 -1.84 -22.42
CA PRO A 152 12.28 -1.82 -22.29
C PRO A 152 12.70 -1.20 -20.96
N LEU A 153 11.94 -0.22 -20.45
CA LEU A 153 12.19 0.38 -19.14
C LEU A 153 12.00 -0.65 -18.02
N GLY A 154 10.96 -1.48 -18.12
CA GLY A 154 10.76 -2.61 -17.23
C GLY A 154 11.94 -3.59 -17.25
N LEU A 155 12.43 -3.94 -18.44
CA LEU A 155 13.63 -4.77 -18.60
C LEU A 155 14.90 -4.13 -18.01
N ILE A 156 15.08 -2.81 -18.17
CA ILE A 156 16.22 -2.08 -17.61
C ILE A 156 16.18 -2.13 -16.08
N LEU A 157 15.02 -1.89 -15.47
CA LEU A 157 14.86 -1.98 -14.02
C LEU A 157 15.12 -3.40 -13.50
N VAL A 158 14.62 -4.42 -14.20
CA VAL A 158 14.89 -5.84 -13.88
C VAL A 158 16.37 -6.18 -14.05
N GLY A 159 17.01 -5.69 -15.11
CA GLY A 159 18.45 -5.89 -15.34
C GLY A 159 19.30 -5.21 -14.26
N LEU A 160 18.94 -3.99 -13.86
CA LEU A 160 19.62 -3.25 -12.81
C LEU A 160 19.49 -3.96 -11.45
N ALA A 161 18.29 -4.48 -11.16
CA ALA A 161 18.01 -5.32 -10.00
C ALA A 161 18.93 -6.56 -9.94
N ILE A 162 19.12 -7.24 -11.07
CA ILE A 162 20.01 -8.42 -11.16
C ILE A 162 21.49 -8.04 -10.93
N ILE A 163 21.93 -6.87 -11.39
CA ILE A 163 23.31 -6.41 -11.20
C ILE A 163 23.57 -6.07 -9.73
N LEU A 164 22.63 -5.40 -9.07
CA LEU A 164 22.69 -5.09 -7.64
C LEU A 164 22.79 -6.38 -6.80
N ARG A 165 22.08 -7.45 -7.18
CA ARG A 165 22.15 -8.77 -6.54
C ARG A 165 23.57 -9.37 -6.52
N ARG A 166 24.36 -9.19 -7.57
CA ARG A 166 25.72 -9.76 -7.65
C ARG A 166 26.67 -9.12 -6.64
N ARG A 167 26.58 -7.82 -6.41
CA ARG A 167 27.53 -7.13 -5.51
C ARG A 167 27.34 -7.54 -4.04
N THR A 168 26.11 -7.78 -3.62
CA THR A 168 25.80 -8.17 -2.23
C THR A 168 26.23 -9.60 -1.90
N GLN A 169 26.23 -10.52 -2.87
CA GLN A 169 26.66 -11.91 -2.66
C GLN A 169 28.18 -12.03 -2.51
N VAL A 170 28.94 -11.26 -3.30
CA VAL A 170 30.41 -11.33 -3.31
C VAL A 170 31.02 -10.88 -1.97
N GLN A 171 30.46 -9.84 -1.33
CA GLN A 171 30.95 -9.38 -0.02
C GLN A 171 30.75 -10.39 1.12
N LYS A 172 29.73 -11.25 1.03
CA LYS A 172 29.44 -12.24 2.09
C LYS A 172 30.40 -13.43 2.04
N THR A 173 30.99 -13.71 0.87
CA THR A 173 31.94 -14.81 0.69
C THR A 173 33.34 -14.45 1.16
N GLU A 174 33.77 -13.19 1.01
CA GLU A 174 35.09 -12.72 1.44
C GLU A 174 35.23 -12.67 2.98
N GLN A 175 34.15 -12.36 3.71
CA GLN A 175 34.19 -12.34 5.18
C GLN A 175 34.26 -13.73 5.82
N THR A 176 33.81 -14.78 5.12
CA THR A 176 33.88 -16.17 5.64
C THR A 176 35.25 -16.81 5.42
N GLN A 177 36.11 -16.20 4.60
CA GLN A 177 37.48 -16.70 4.34
C GLN A 177 38.55 -16.00 5.19
N GLN A 178 38.17 -15.01 6.03
CA GLN A 178 39.07 -14.32 6.94
C GLN A 178 38.88 -14.72 8.42
N VAL A 179 38.08 -15.75 8.69
CA VAL A 179 37.90 -16.39 10.01
C VAL A 179 38.36 -17.84 9.92
#